data_AF-A0A813JK81-F1
#
_entry.id   AF-A0A813JK81-F1
#
_cell.length_a   1.000
_cell.length_b   1.000
_cell.length_c   1.000
_cell.angle_alpha   90.00
_cell.angle_beta   90.00
_cell.angle_gamma   90.00
#
_symmetry.space_group_name_H-M   'P 1'
#
loop_
_entity.id
_entity.type
_entity.pdbx_description
1 polymer ?
#
loop_
_entity_poly.entity_id
_entity_poly.type
_entity_poly.pdbx_seq_one_letter_code
_entity_poly.pdbx_strand_id
1 'polypeptide(L)'
;MRAWRHSCRKLIQPAVCEEAETHYLDLGSGEIGYYLYRILEGPDSPGGGMECSAGAKEEWSGISDLLKAGGKDVGRLREQRAQITSYLLREMEQAAAREVSAASDLSPHKDPPKLSKSTIRGTQTLPLAQEKPTLLIGITGDLAVTVAKDEEVAALMEEFVLQLEEDLRSASGKQWELHYFLLPKQSEAFYERIAVCWLIENSDLKLTDTFAKEPKLYEYIRQQMTSWALLSGKKNIGELEQDEFIEKLMPLSRQPTFERRAWEALEWFRLMDEDKSGTVTISEMLNYMLGNEELLRAVIRHRLFVGTLAGGTSSVQLTVVDPNPEADDEEVELHMAHMGNRSPVPLGVFPQDQWVTRPALIQWESMLVGTFDGESLLVPQVPKTPSSSRPLAGIRRFDVGEAFRRPQLRKQDTASSSASHSIFTRSSGEWPSGLRGIFICISSMFYAAKECGIHERLIRKQHALSALSSAIEDALKEGSDQPPGSADPKTLQFHQQKVANLSMAHSMVSRVLHDDAWLYFRRTWQTPTSSFVATWSLGVFLSGKRRDGKQATTGSFTRVRSRLDKASSSGDTWDAEQHKSGHWTRRLAAAVRFQRLGQRKGDIQHMD
;
A
#
# COMPACT_ATOMS: atom_id res chain seq x y z
N MET A 1 18.82 -9.57 -19.50
CA MET A 1 17.33 -9.49 -19.40
C MET A 1 16.55 -10.42 -20.34
N ARG A 2 16.71 -10.40 -21.69
CA ARG A 2 15.93 -11.32 -22.58
C ARG A 2 16.29 -12.81 -22.40
N ALA A 3 17.57 -13.14 -22.17
CA ALA A 3 18.00 -14.51 -21.88
C ALA A 3 17.53 -15.01 -20.49
N TRP A 4 17.56 -14.14 -19.48
CA TRP A 4 17.07 -14.42 -18.11
C TRP A 4 15.58 -14.81 -18.08
N ARG A 5 14.73 -14.17 -18.90
CA ARG A 5 13.28 -14.49 -18.99
C ARG A 5 12.96 -15.89 -19.50
N HIS A 6 13.89 -16.60 -20.13
CA HIS A 6 13.68 -17.97 -20.60
C HIS A 6 14.16 -19.05 -19.64
N SER A 7 15.00 -18.70 -18.65
CA SER A 7 15.55 -19.69 -17.70
C SER A 7 14.82 -19.73 -16.36
N CYS A 8 14.26 -18.61 -15.89
CA CYS A 8 13.52 -18.58 -14.62
C CYS A 8 12.11 -19.14 -14.79
N ARG A 9 11.94 -20.46 -14.60
CA ARG A 9 10.61 -21.11 -14.60
C ARG A 9 9.69 -20.63 -13.47
N LYS A 10 10.21 -19.91 -12.46
CA LYS A 10 9.49 -19.51 -11.24
C LYS A 10 9.31 -18.00 -11.03
N LEU A 11 9.81 -17.14 -11.92
CA LEU A 11 9.51 -15.71 -11.85
C LEU A 11 8.12 -15.46 -12.45
N ILE A 12 7.10 -15.49 -11.60
CA ILE A 12 5.73 -15.25 -12.03
C ILE A 12 5.47 -13.74 -11.88
N GLN A 13 4.75 -13.11 -12.82
CA GLN A 13 3.98 -11.93 -12.41
C GLN A 13 3.06 -12.39 -11.29
N PRO A 14 2.83 -11.64 -10.20
CA PRO A 14 1.93 -12.08 -9.14
C PRO A 14 0.60 -12.52 -9.77
N ALA A 15 0.46 -13.83 -9.92
CA ALA A 15 -0.66 -14.44 -10.60
C ALA A 15 -1.74 -14.59 -9.54
N VAL A 16 -2.96 -14.31 -9.96
CA VAL A 16 -4.15 -14.45 -9.13
C VAL A 16 -4.18 -15.86 -8.56
N CYS A 17 -3.96 -15.98 -7.25
CA CYS A 17 -4.23 -17.22 -6.56
C CYS A 17 -5.75 -17.25 -6.32
N GLU A 18 -6.45 -18.14 -7.03
CA GLU A 18 -7.89 -18.38 -6.82
C GLU A 18 -8.15 -19.08 -5.49
N GLU A 19 -7.11 -19.60 -4.83
CA GLU A 19 -7.19 -20.29 -3.54
C GLU A 19 -7.91 -19.43 -2.49
N ALA A 20 -8.64 -20.09 -1.60
CA ALA A 20 -9.32 -19.45 -0.49
C ALA A 20 -8.32 -18.85 0.52
N GLU A 21 -7.08 -19.35 0.53
CA GLU A 21 -6.01 -19.00 1.45
C GLU A 21 -4.71 -18.74 0.68
N THR A 22 -3.94 -17.73 1.07
CA THR A 22 -2.66 -17.46 0.42
C THR A 22 -1.64 -16.92 1.43
N HIS A 23 -0.45 -17.52 1.45
CA HIS A 23 0.67 -17.10 2.29
C HIS A 23 1.58 -16.15 1.51
N TYR A 24 2.02 -15.08 2.18
CA TYR A 24 2.96 -14.11 1.65
C TYR A 24 4.16 -13.95 2.58
N LEU A 25 5.35 -13.91 1.99
CA LEU A 25 6.59 -13.50 2.63
C LEU A 25 7.08 -12.20 1.97
N ASP A 26 7.13 -11.12 2.73
CA ASP A 26 7.81 -9.89 2.36
C ASP A 26 9.28 -10.00 2.71
N LEU A 27 10.12 -10.04 1.68
CA LEU A 27 11.56 -10.16 1.79
C LEU A 27 12.21 -8.84 1.33
N GLY A 28 12.35 -7.92 2.27
CA GLY A 28 13.00 -6.63 2.05
C GLY A 28 14.51 -6.64 2.36
N SER A 29 15.17 -5.49 2.19
CA SER A 29 16.60 -5.32 2.50
C SER A 29 16.92 -5.24 4.00
N GLY A 30 15.92 -4.97 4.84
CA GLY A 30 16.09 -4.75 6.28
C GLY A 30 14.97 -5.30 7.16
N GLU A 31 13.89 -5.81 6.57
CA GLU A 31 12.71 -6.32 7.28
C GLU A 31 12.18 -7.55 6.56
N ILE A 32 11.64 -8.48 7.35
CA ILE A 32 10.84 -9.60 6.87
C ILE A 32 9.46 -9.54 7.51
N GLY A 33 8.42 -9.84 6.73
CA GLY A 33 7.05 -9.94 7.23
C GLY A 33 6.32 -11.13 6.61
N TYR A 34 5.60 -11.88 7.44
CA TYR A 34 4.69 -12.93 7.01
C TYR A 34 3.23 -12.47 7.08
N TYR A 35 2.45 -12.81 6.05
CA TYR A 35 1.02 -12.51 6.00
C TYR A 35 0.26 -13.71 5.45
N LEU A 36 -0.86 -14.04 6.10
CA LEU A 36 -1.83 -15.00 5.62
C LEU A 36 -3.14 -14.27 5.37
N TYR A 37 -3.66 -14.35 4.14
CA TYR A 37 -4.97 -13.83 3.79
C TYR A 37 -5.91 -14.98 3.44
N ARG A 38 -7.14 -14.92 3.94
CA ARG A 38 -8.17 -15.91 3.68
C ARG A 38 -9.50 -15.26 3.33
N ILE A 39 -10.21 -15.84 2.37
CA ILE A 39 -11.61 -15.52 2.10
C ILE A 39 -12.50 -16.46 2.90
N LEU A 40 -13.40 -15.88 3.68
CA LEU A 40 -14.44 -16.57 4.42
C LEU A 40 -15.64 -16.73 3.49
N GLU A 41 -15.78 -17.90 2.88
CA GLU A 41 -16.98 -18.27 2.14
C GLU A 41 -18.09 -18.68 3.12
N GLY A 42 -19.23 -18.00 3.07
CA GLY A 42 -20.38 -18.32 3.92
C GLY A 42 -21.70 -17.86 3.28
N PRO A 43 -22.80 -18.62 3.47
CA PRO A 43 -24.11 -18.31 2.87
C PRO A 43 -24.67 -16.95 3.32
N ASP A 44 -24.24 -16.46 4.48
CA ASP A 44 -24.72 -15.22 5.09
C ASP A 44 -23.80 -14.01 4.86
N SER A 45 -22.73 -14.15 4.06
CA SER A 45 -21.77 -13.07 3.78
C SER A 45 -21.85 -12.65 2.30
N PRO A 46 -22.88 -11.89 1.87
CA PRO A 46 -23.04 -11.41 0.50
C PRO A 46 -21.94 -10.43 0.02
N GLY A 47 -20.82 -10.31 0.73
CA GLY A 47 -19.60 -9.61 0.31
C GLY A 47 -18.30 -10.41 0.50
N GLY A 48 -18.36 -11.67 0.94
CA GLY A 48 -17.18 -12.49 1.29
C GLY A 48 -16.38 -11.88 2.44
N GLY A 49 -16.53 -12.40 3.65
CA GLY A 49 -15.67 -11.96 4.76
C GLY A 49 -14.20 -12.23 4.40
N MET A 50 -13.27 -11.42 4.92
CA MET A 50 -11.85 -11.65 4.73
C MET A 50 -11.17 -11.70 6.08
N GLU A 51 -10.24 -12.64 6.24
CA GLU A 51 -9.41 -12.78 7.43
C GLU A 51 -7.95 -12.50 7.08
N CYS A 52 -7.22 -11.94 8.04
CA CYS A 52 -5.80 -11.73 7.93
C CYS A 52 -5.11 -12.15 9.21
N SER A 53 -4.11 -13.03 9.08
CA SER A 53 -3.14 -13.29 10.12
C SER A 53 -1.81 -12.69 9.69
N ALA A 54 -1.44 -11.56 10.31
CA ALA A 54 -0.12 -10.96 10.13
C ALA A 54 0.82 -11.50 11.21
N GLY A 55 2.00 -11.94 10.80
CA GLY A 55 3.07 -12.32 11.69
C GLY A 55 3.80 -11.11 12.28
N ALA A 56 4.61 -11.35 13.30
CA ALA A 56 5.48 -10.30 13.82
C ALA A 56 6.49 -9.88 12.72
N LYS A 57 6.58 -8.58 12.43
CA LYS A 57 7.68 -8.07 11.59
C LYS A 57 8.99 -8.22 12.35
N GLU A 58 9.98 -8.79 11.70
CA GLU A 58 11.32 -8.90 12.26
C GLU A 58 12.29 -8.03 11.45
N GLU A 59 13.26 -7.43 12.13
CA GLU A 59 14.35 -6.71 11.49
C GLU A 59 15.47 -7.66 11.11
N TRP A 60 15.76 -7.70 9.82
CA TRP A 60 16.69 -8.64 9.23
C TRP A 60 17.69 -7.86 8.41
N SER A 61 18.85 -7.57 9.01
CA SER A 61 19.91 -6.88 8.31
C SER A 61 20.81 -7.88 7.57
N GLY A 62 21.18 -7.50 6.35
CA GLY A 62 22.32 -8.10 5.67
C GLY A 62 22.01 -9.16 4.62
N ILE A 63 20.75 -9.57 4.35
CA ILE A 63 20.50 -10.49 3.21
C ILE A 63 20.95 -9.87 1.89
N SER A 64 20.67 -8.58 1.67
CA SER A 64 21.13 -7.83 0.50
C SER A 64 22.66 -7.78 0.44
N ASP A 65 23.32 -7.55 1.58
CA ASP A 65 24.78 -7.47 1.65
C ASP A 65 25.45 -8.84 1.44
N LEU A 66 24.85 -9.90 1.98
CA LEU A 66 25.31 -11.29 1.80
C LEU A 66 25.20 -11.74 0.35
N LEU A 67 24.11 -11.37 -0.33
CA LEU A 67 23.94 -11.65 -1.75
C LEU A 67 24.92 -10.84 -2.60
N LYS A 68 25.10 -9.53 -2.32
CA LYS A 68 26.09 -8.67 -2.99
C LYS A 68 27.54 -9.10 -2.78
N ALA A 69 27.83 -9.81 -1.68
CA ALA A 69 29.14 -10.39 -1.44
C ALA A 69 29.46 -11.59 -2.37
N GLY A 70 28.58 -11.90 -3.33
CA GLY A 70 28.74 -12.99 -4.30
C GLY A 70 28.61 -14.36 -3.67
N GLY A 71 27.80 -14.48 -2.61
CA GLY A 71 27.61 -15.74 -1.89
C GLY A 71 28.87 -16.30 -1.23
N LYS A 72 29.95 -15.50 -1.11
CA LYS A 72 31.21 -15.94 -0.50
C LYS A 72 31.05 -16.42 0.94
N ASP A 73 30.01 -15.96 1.62
CA ASP A 73 29.63 -16.39 2.97
C ASP A 73 28.41 -17.32 2.94
N VAL A 74 28.58 -18.50 2.33
CA VAL A 74 27.56 -19.55 2.25
C VAL A 74 27.07 -19.94 3.66
N GLY A 75 27.95 -19.88 4.66
CA GLY A 75 27.60 -20.16 6.06
C GLY A 75 26.52 -19.22 6.60
N ARG A 76 26.71 -17.90 6.44
CA ARG A 76 25.72 -16.91 6.85
C ARG A 76 24.44 -16.96 6.04
N LEU A 77 24.50 -17.21 4.73
CA LEU A 77 23.29 -17.40 3.91
C LEU A 77 22.47 -18.60 4.39
N ARG A 78 23.13 -19.71 4.75
CA ARG A 78 22.48 -20.88 5.33
C ARG A 78 21.86 -20.58 6.70
N GLU A 79 22.56 -19.84 7.56
CA GLU A 79 22.04 -19.42 8.86
C GLU A 79 20.79 -18.54 8.70
N GLN A 80 20.85 -17.53 7.81
CA GLN A 80 19.70 -16.68 7.49
C GLN A 80 18.52 -17.51 7.01
N ARG A 81 18.73 -18.45 6.09
CA ARG A 81 17.66 -19.32 5.62
C ARG A 81 17.05 -20.17 6.74
N ALA A 82 17.87 -20.76 7.61
CA ALA A 82 17.40 -21.54 8.75
C ALA A 82 16.56 -20.69 9.72
N GLN A 83 16.96 -19.43 9.93
CA GLN A 83 16.17 -18.48 10.69
C GLN A 83 14.82 -18.23 9.98
N ILE A 84 14.78 -18.05 8.64
CA ILE A 84 13.53 -17.73 7.91
C ILE A 84 12.59 -18.91 7.98
N THR A 85 13.11 -20.12 7.80
CA THR A 85 12.36 -21.37 7.98
C THR A 85 11.74 -21.43 9.37
N SER A 86 12.53 -21.14 10.43
CA SER A 86 12.04 -21.15 11.81
C SER A 86 10.96 -20.08 12.05
N TYR A 87 11.15 -18.88 11.50
CA TYR A 87 10.19 -17.79 11.53
C TYR A 87 8.86 -18.21 10.87
N LEU A 88 8.92 -18.69 9.63
CA LEU A 88 7.74 -19.10 8.86
C LEU A 88 6.94 -20.18 9.57
N LEU A 89 7.60 -21.24 10.08
CA LEU A 89 6.92 -22.32 10.79
C LEU A 89 6.20 -21.82 12.04
N ARG A 90 6.84 -20.93 12.80
CA ARG A 90 6.25 -20.32 13.99
C ARG A 90 5.04 -19.47 13.65
N GLU A 91 5.12 -18.60 12.64
CA GLU A 91 3.99 -17.74 12.26
C GLU A 91 2.83 -18.55 11.64
N MET A 92 3.13 -19.63 10.91
CA MET A 92 2.13 -20.57 10.40
C MET A 92 1.42 -21.33 11.52
N GLU A 93 2.16 -21.80 12.53
CA GLU A 93 1.60 -22.46 13.71
C GLU A 93 0.71 -21.49 14.50
N GLN A 94 1.15 -20.24 14.68
CA GLN A 94 0.33 -19.20 15.31
C GLN A 94 -0.94 -18.88 14.53
N ALA A 95 -0.87 -18.83 13.19
CA ALA A 95 -2.03 -18.62 12.35
C ALA A 95 -3.05 -19.77 12.52
N ALA A 96 -2.59 -21.01 12.45
CA ALA A 96 -3.44 -22.18 12.65
C ALA A 96 -4.06 -22.23 14.07
N ALA A 97 -3.30 -21.83 15.10
CA ALA A 97 -3.81 -21.78 16.48
C ALA A 97 -4.92 -20.73 16.66
N ARG A 98 -4.82 -19.58 15.99
CA ARG A 98 -5.86 -18.52 16.03
C ARG A 98 -7.18 -19.02 15.45
N GLU A 99 -7.13 -19.83 14.40
CA GLU A 99 -8.32 -20.41 13.78
C GLU A 99 -9.06 -21.38 14.70
N VAL A 100 -8.32 -22.24 15.39
CA VAL A 100 -8.91 -23.17 16.37
C VAL A 100 -9.57 -22.40 17.51
N SER A 101 -8.95 -21.31 17.96
CA SER A 101 -9.52 -20.43 19.00
C SER A 101 -10.77 -19.69 18.53
N ALA A 102 -10.75 -19.15 17.30
CA ALA A 102 -11.90 -18.45 16.73
C ALA A 102 -13.11 -19.39 16.55
N ALA A 103 -12.87 -20.65 16.19
CA ALA A 103 -13.91 -21.67 16.08
C ALA A 103 -14.53 -22.05 17.45
N SER A 104 -13.75 -22.03 18.54
CA SER A 104 -14.28 -22.34 19.88
C SER A 104 -15.14 -21.22 20.46
N ASP A 105 -14.82 -19.95 20.19
CA ASP A 105 -15.54 -18.80 20.75
C ASP A 105 -16.95 -18.64 20.17
N LEU A 106 -17.21 -19.18 18.98
CA LEU A 106 -18.52 -19.15 18.34
C LEU A 106 -19.53 -20.16 18.93
N SER A 107 -19.17 -20.93 19.97
CA SER A 107 -20.04 -21.99 20.53
C SER A 107 -20.24 -21.99 22.07
N PRO A 108 -21.00 -21.03 22.66
CA PRO A 108 -21.50 -21.22 24.03
C PRO A 108 -23.03 -21.21 24.18
N HIS A 109 -23.83 -20.94 23.14
CA HIS A 109 -25.28 -20.80 23.30
C HIS A 109 -26.10 -21.41 22.15
N LYS A 110 -26.46 -22.69 22.32
CA LYS A 110 -27.79 -23.26 22.09
C LYS A 110 -27.70 -24.76 22.30
N ASP A 111 -28.68 -25.32 23.00
CA ASP A 111 -28.86 -26.77 23.14
C ASP A 111 -28.59 -27.47 21.80
N PRO A 112 -27.84 -28.58 21.79
CA PRO A 112 -27.57 -29.30 20.56
C PRO A 112 -28.92 -29.57 19.88
N PRO A 113 -29.13 -29.12 18.63
CA PRO A 113 -30.37 -29.44 17.92
C PRO A 113 -30.48 -30.97 17.94
N LYS A 114 -31.61 -31.48 18.45
CA LYS A 114 -31.94 -32.92 18.46
C LYS A 114 -31.94 -33.39 17.00
N LEU A 115 -30.78 -33.79 16.51
CA LEU A 115 -30.57 -34.31 15.17
C LEU A 115 -31.42 -35.57 15.02
N SER A 116 -32.47 -35.46 14.22
CA SER A 116 -33.27 -36.59 13.77
C SER A 116 -32.36 -37.56 13.04
N LYS A 117 -32.40 -38.84 13.45
CA LYS A 117 -31.74 -39.97 12.79
C LYS A 117 -32.27 -40.16 11.36
N SER A 118 -31.84 -39.35 10.40
CA SER A 118 -32.05 -39.63 8.98
C SER A 118 -30.72 -40.10 8.37
N THR A 119 -30.65 -41.41 8.15
CA THR A 119 -29.92 -42.13 7.09
C THR A 119 -28.85 -41.33 6.33
N ILE A 120 -27.65 -41.27 6.91
CA ILE A 120 -26.43 -40.91 6.18
C ILE A 120 -26.03 -42.15 5.37
N ARG A 121 -26.40 -42.17 4.09
CA ARG A 121 -25.80 -43.08 3.11
C ARG A 121 -24.33 -42.70 2.96
N GLY A 122 -23.44 -43.66 3.20
CA GLY A 122 -21.99 -43.49 3.12
C GLY A 122 -21.54 -43.06 1.72
N THR A 123 -21.33 -41.77 1.54
CA THR A 123 -20.45 -41.24 0.51
C THR A 123 -19.02 -41.54 0.96
N GLN A 124 -18.36 -42.49 0.28
CA GLN A 124 -16.92 -42.68 0.41
C GLN A 124 -16.25 -41.35 0.03
N THR A 125 -15.77 -40.62 1.03
CA THR A 125 -14.87 -39.48 0.82
C THR A 125 -13.59 -40.05 0.23
N LEU A 126 -13.47 -39.96 -1.11
CA LEU A 126 -12.18 -40.12 -1.77
C LEU A 126 -11.17 -39.24 -1.04
N PRO A 127 -9.94 -39.71 -0.78
CA PRO A 127 -8.91 -38.87 -0.17
C PRO A 127 -8.76 -37.65 -1.07
N LEU A 128 -9.22 -36.49 -0.60
CA LEU A 128 -8.97 -35.23 -1.28
C LEU A 128 -7.46 -35.15 -1.43
N ALA A 129 -6.99 -34.99 -2.67
CA ALA A 129 -5.58 -34.76 -2.94
C ALA A 129 -5.13 -33.65 -2.00
N GLN A 130 -4.14 -33.95 -1.15
CA GLN A 130 -3.67 -33.03 -0.15
C GLN A 130 -3.09 -31.82 -0.88
N GLU A 131 -3.83 -30.70 -0.88
CA GLU A 131 -3.40 -29.50 -1.57
C GLU A 131 -2.08 -29.03 -0.97
N LYS A 132 -1.13 -28.72 -1.85
CA LYS A 132 0.18 -28.23 -1.44
C LYS A 132 0.02 -26.76 -1.08
N PRO A 133 0.37 -26.34 0.14
CA PRO A 133 0.30 -24.92 0.48
C PRO A 133 1.28 -24.11 -0.37
N THR A 134 0.77 -22.99 -0.86
CA THR A 134 1.50 -22.04 -1.72
C THR A 134 2.04 -20.87 -0.90
N LEU A 135 3.34 -20.57 -1.03
CA LEU A 135 3.98 -19.41 -0.41
C LEU A 135 4.50 -18.45 -1.49
N LEU A 136 3.98 -17.22 -1.49
CA LEU A 136 4.37 -16.14 -2.39
C LEU A 136 5.41 -15.23 -1.74
N ILE A 137 6.62 -15.15 -2.30
CA ILE A 137 7.73 -14.35 -1.80
C ILE A 137 7.85 -13.07 -2.63
N GLY A 138 7.46 -11.94 -2.05
CA GLY A 138 7.69 -10.63 -2.64
C GLY A 138 9.08 -10.14 -2.26
N ILE A 139 9.98 -10.03 -3.23
CA ILE A 139 11.28 -9.38 -3.05
C ILE A 139 11.06 -7.88 -3.23
N THR A 140 11.25 -7.10 -2.18
CA THR A 140 10.87 -5.68 -2.12
C THR A 140 12.07 -4.76 -1.89
N GLY A 141 11.85 -3.44 -1.94
CA GLY A 141 12.88 -2.48 -1.52
C GLY A 141 14.15 -2.45 -2.37
N ASP A 142 15.26 -2.11 -1.72
CA ASP A 142 16.58 -2.05 -2.35
C ASP A 142 17.09 -3.45 -2.79
N LEU A 143 16.55 -4.50 -2.17
CA LEU A 143 16.84 -5.87 -2.56
C LEU A 143 16.26 -6.17 -3.94
N ALA A 144 15.00 -5.79 -4.21
CA ALA A 144 14.39 -5.92 -5.53
C ALA A 144 15.19 -5.21 -6.62
N VAL A 145 15.67 -3.98 -6.33
CA VAL A 145 16.51 -3.20 -7.24
C VAL A 145 17.85 -3.88 -7.49
N THR A 146 18.47 -4.43 -6.43
CA THR A 146 19.75 -5.15 -6.54
C THR A 146 19.58 -6.40 -7.41
N VAL A 147 18.60 -7.25 -7.09
CA VAL A 147 18.30 -8.47 -7.85
C VAL A 147 17.95 -8.17 -9.31
N ALA A 148 17.24 -7.07 -9.59
CA ALA A 148 16.90 -6.69 -10.95
C ALA A 148 18.11 -6.22 -11.79
N LYS A 149 19.15 -5.68 -11.14
CA LYS A 149 20.33 -5.10 -11.81
C LYS A 149 21.51 -6.06 -11.93
N ASP A 150 21.63 -7.02 -11.02
CA ASP A 150 22.76 -7.92 -10.90
C ASP A 150 22.33 -9.38 -11.13
N GLU A 151 22.82 -9.97 -12.23
CA GLU A 151 22.48 -11.33 -12.65
C GLU A 151 23.05 -12.41 -11.71
N GLU A 152 24.20 -12.16 -11.10
CA GLU A 152 24.79 -13.07 -10.11
C GLU A 152 23.95 -13.08 -8.83
N VAL A 153 23.55 -11.90 -8.36
CA VAL A 153 22.64 -11.76 -7.21
C VAL A 153 21.28 -12.40 -7.49
N ALA A 154 20.76 -12.29 -8.72
CA ALA A 154 19.52 -12.94 -9.10
C ALA A 154 19.62 -14.47 -9.09
N ALA A 155 20.72 -15.04 -9.57
CA ALA A 155 20.97 -16.48 -9.51
C ALA A 155 21.08 -16.98 -8.06
N LEU A 156 21.81 -16.25 -7.22
CA LEU A 156 21.93 -16.56 -5.78
C LEU A 156 20.58 -16.49 -5.07
N MET A 157 19.72 -15.53 -5.43
CA MET A 157 18.37 -15.44 -4.88
C MET A 157 17.49 -16.62 -5.30
N GLU A 158 17.56 -17.05 -6.56
CA GLU A 158 16.82 -18.23 -7.04
C GLU A 158 17.27 -19.49 -6.31
N GLU A 159 18.59 -19.68 -6.15
CA GLU A 159 19.14 -20.79 -5.35
C GLU A 159 18.69 -20.70 -3.88
N PHE A 160 18.71 -19.50 -3.29
CA PHE A 160 18.25 -19.27 -1.92
C PHE A 160 16.79 -19.70 -1.72
N VAL A 161 15.89 -19.34 -2.65
CA VAL A 161 14.47 -19.71 -2.59
C VAL A 161 14.28 -21.22 -2.77
N LEU A 162 15.02 -21.86 -3.67
CA LEU A 162 14.98 -23.32 -3.85
C LEU A 162 15.42 -24.06 -2.58
N GLN A 163 16.49 -23.57 -1.94
CA GLN A 163 16.96 -24.14 -0.68
C GLN A 163 15.96 -23.88 0.46
N LEU A 164 15.26 -22.73 0.45
CA LEU A 164 14.24 -22.41 1.46
C LEU A 164 13.04 -23.34 1.34
N GLU A 165 12.63 -23.67 0.11
CA GLU A 165 11.57 -24.65 -0.16
C GLU A 165 11.91 -26.03 0.42
N GLU A 166 13.16 -26.48 0.25
CA GLU A 166 13.61 -27.76 0.79
C GLU A 166 13.72 -27.74 2.32
N ASP A 167 14.23 -26.65 2.91
CA ASP A 167 14.30 -26.50 4.36
C ASP A 167 12.89 -26.50 4.99
N LEU A 168 11.93 -25.79 4.38
CA LEU A 168 10.52 -25.80 4.80
C LEU A 168 9.89 -27.19 4.66
N ARG A 169 10.16 -27.89 3.56
CA ARG A 169 9.67 -29.26 3.33
C ARG A 169 10.20 -30.22 4.39
N SER A 170 11.50 -30.17 4.65
CA SER A 170 12.17 -31.01 5.65
C SER A 170 11.64 -30.73 7.06
N ALA A 171 11.50 -29.45 7.43
CA ALA A 171 11.10 -29.07 8.78
C ALA A 171 9.59 -29.22 9.06
N SER A 172 8.72 -28.98 8.08
CA SER A 172 7.26 -29.11 8.25
C SER A 172 6.70 -30.50 7.94
N GLY A 173 7.45 -31.34 7.22
CA GLY A 173 6.96 -32.60 6.67
C GLY A 173 5.88 -32.44 5.59
N LYS A 174 5.62 -31.21 5.12
CA LYS A 174 4.63 -30.90 4.07
C LYS A 174 5.33 -30.53 2.77
N GLN A 175 4.71 -30.84 1.64
CA GLN A 175 5.20 -30.37 0.35
C GLN A 175 4.72 -28.94 0.12
N TRP A 176 5.64 -27.99 0.04
CA TRP A 176 5.36 -26.58 -0.25
C TRP A 176 5.60 -26.26 -1.72
N GLU A 177 4.84 -25.30 -2.24
CA GLU A 177 5.12 -24.65 -3.51
C GLU A 177 5.52 -23.18 -3.26
N LEU A 178 6.78 -22.85 -3.53
CA LEU A 178 7.29 -21.50 -3.37
C LEU A 178 7.39 -20.80 -4.73
N HIS A 179 6.77 -19.62 -4.80
CA HIS A 179 6.90 -18.70 -5.92
C HIS A 179 7.50 -17.39 -5.42
N TYR A 180 8.33 -16.75 -6.23
CA TYR A 180 8.87 -15.44 -5.89
C TYR A 180 8.74 -14.47 -7.05
N PHE A 181 8.64 -13.20 -6.73
CA PHE A 181 8.59 -12.12 -7.70
C PHE A 181 9.33 -10.89 -7.20
N LEU A 182 9.83 -10.10 -8.15
CA LEU A 182 10.40 -8.81 -7.87
C LEU A 182 9.28 -7.79 -7.82
N LEU A 183 9.25 -6.99 -6.76
CA LEU A 183 8.32 -5.90 -6.61
C LEU A 183 9.08 -4.57 -6.66
N PRO A 184 9.19 -3.94 -7.85
CA PRO A 184 9.72 -2.58 -7.95
C PRO A 184 8.89 -1.64 -7.07
N LYS A 185 9.52 -0.56 -6.61
CA LYS A 185 8.87 0.42 -5.75
C LYS A 185 7.57 0.99 -6.32
N GLN A 186 7.51 1.20 -7.63
CA GLN A 186 6.28 1.61 -8.33
C GLN A 186 5.14 0.62 -8.12
N SER A 187 5.42 -0.69 -8.23
CA SER A 187 4.44 -1.74 -8.03
C SER A 187 4.08 -1.92 -6.55
N GLU A 188 5.05 -1.77 -5.65
CA GLU A 188 4.84 -1.76 -4.20
C GLU A 188 3.82 -0.66 -3.83
N ALA A 189 4.06 0.58 -4.23
CA ALA A 189 3.18 1.72 -3.99
C ALA A 189 1.78 1.54 -4.63
N PHE A 190 1.73 0.97 -5.84
CA PHE A 190 0.46 0.65 -6.50
C PHE A 190 -0.38 -0.34 -5.69
N TYR A 191 0.20 -1.45 -5.23
CA TYR A 191 -0.53 -2.44 -4.44
C TYR A 191 -0.86 -1.92 -3.03
N GLU A 192 0.02 -1.16 -2.40
CA GLU A 192 -0.30 -0.49 -1.13
C GLU A 192 -1.51 0.42 -1.27
N ARG A 193 -1.61 1.16 -2.38
CA ARG A 193 -2.79 1.98 -2.67
C ARG A 193 -4.05 1.12 -2.82
N ILE A 194 -3.99 0.01 -3.55
CA ILE A 194 -5.13 -0.92 -3.66
C ILE A 194 -5.58 -1.39 -2.27
N ALA A 195 -4.62 -1.77 -1.41
CA ALA A 195 -4.91 -2.15 -0.03
C ALA A 195 -5.58 -1.01 0.74
N VAL A 196 -5.05 0.21 0.69
CA VAL A 196 -5.64 1.38 1.35
C VAL A 196 -7.06 1.66 0.85
N CYS A 197 -7.30 1.63 -0.46
CA CYS A 197 -8.62 1.83 -1.05
C CYS A 197 -9.62 0.81 -0.51
N TRP A 198 -9.26 -0.48 -0.49
CA TRP A 198 -10.11 -1.53 0.06
C TRP A 198 -10.35 -1.35 1.57
N LEU A 199 -9.32 -0.93 2.31
CA LEU A 199 -9.44 -0.71 3.75
C LEU A 199 -10.34 0.48 4.09
N ILE A 200 -10.30 1.57 3.30
CA ILE A 200 -11.24 2.69 3.45
C ILE A 200 -12.68 2.21 3.33
N GLU A 201 -12.94 1.24 2.44
CA GLU A 201 -14.30 0.73 2.22
C GLU A 201 -14.79 -0.23 3.29
N ASN A 202 -13.89 -1.09 3.78
CA ASN A 202 -14.25 -2.27 4.56
C ASN A 202 -13.94 -2.14 6.05
N SER A 203 -13.26 -1.08 6.48
CA SER A 203 -12.93 -0.85 7.88
C SER A 203 -13.93 0.05 8.59
N ASP A 204 -13.98 -0.08 9.92
CA ASP A 204 -14.64 0.91 10.76
C ASP A 204 -13.72 2.13 10.92
N LEU A 205 -14.06 3.20 10.20
CA LEU A 205 -13.39 4.49 10.27
C LEU A 205 -14.14 5.48 11.18
N LYS A 206 -15.38 5.16 11.60
CA LYS A 206 -16.26 6.07 12.34
C LYS A 206 -16.28 7.47 11.73
N LEU A 207 -16.45 7.53 10.40
CA LEU A 207 -16.36 8.79 9.68
C LEU A 207 -17.53 9.69 10.07
N THR A 208 -18.76 9.19 10.07
CA THR A 208 -19.95 9.97 10.46
C THR A 208 -19.73 10.71 11.79
N ASP A 209 -19.23 10.02 12.81
CA ASP A 209 -18.90 10.62 14.11
C ASP A 209 -17.80 11.70 14.01
N THR A 210 -16.79 11.43 13.19
CA THR A 210 -15.66 12.35 12.96
C THR A 210 -16.12 13.62 12.27
N PHE A 211 -16.95 13.50 11.23
CA PHE A 211 -17.51 14.63 10.49
C PHE A 211 -18.48 15.45 11.34
N ALA A 212 -19.27 14.81 12.18
CA ALA A 212 -20.17 15.51 13.11
C ALA A 212 -19.41 16.35 14.15
N LYS A 213 -18.22 15.88 14.57
CA LYS A 213 -17.39 16.56 15.59
C LYS A 213 -16.46 17.62 15.03
N GLU A 214 -16.22 17.64 13.72
CA GLU A 214 -15.26 18.53 13.07
C GLU A 214 -15.95 19.40 12.00
N PRO A 215 -16.52 20.57 12.37
CA PRO A 215 -17.26 21.46 11.46
C PRO A 215 -16.46 21.92 10.24
N LYS A 216 -15.15 21.99 10.45
CA LYS A 216 -14.15 22.38 9.48
C LYS A 216 -13.94 21.30 8.41
N LEU A 217 -14.16 20.03 8.74
CA LEU A 217 -14.14 18.90 7.80
C LEU A 217 -15.46 18.83 7.01
N TYR A 218 -16.58 19.11 7.68
CA TYR A 218 -17.88 19.30 7.03
C TYR A 218 -17.80 20.38 5.93
N GLU A 219 -17.22 21.54 6.28
CA GLU A 219 -17.06 22.64 5.32
C GLU A 219 -16.19 22.26 4.13
N TYR A 220 -15.14 21.46 4.36
CA TYR A 220 -14.29 20.96 3.30
C TYR A 220 -15.06 20.08 2.32
N ILE A 221 -15.83 19.07 2.80
CA ILE A 221 -16.64 18.25 1.89
C ILE A 221 -17.70 19.09 1.19
N ARG A 222 -18.34 20.04 1.88
CA ARG A 222 -19.29 20.95 1.23
C ARG A 222 -18.65 21.67 0.04
N GLN A 223 -17.45 22.20 0.21
CA GLN A 223 -16.72 22.87 -0.89
C GLN A 223 -16.39 21.90 -2.04
N GLN A 224 -15.98 20.67 -1.73
CA GLN A 224 -15.72 19.65 -2.76
C GLN A 224 -16.99 19.29 -3.53
N MET A 225 -18.11 19.09 -2.82
CA MET A 225 -19.40 18.78 -3.44
C MET A 225 -19.95 19.94 -4.26
N THR A 226 -19.83 21.18 -3.77
CA THR A 226 -20.19 22.38 -4.54
C THR A 226 -19.37 22.47 -5.82
N SER A 227 -18.06 22.20 -5.76
CA SER A 227 -17.21 22.13 -6.95
C SER A 227 -17.73 21.09 -7.95
N TRP A 228 -18.16 19.92 -7.47
CA TRP A 228 -18.73 18.87 -8.33
C TRP A 228 -20.06 19.29 -8.97
N ALA A 229 -20.95 19.93 -8.22
CA ALA A 229 -22.23 20.40 -8.76
C ALA A 229 -22.06 21.57 -9.73
N LEU A 230 -21.12 22.49 -9.46
CA LEU A 230 -20.81 23.63 -10.33
C LEU A 230 -20.32 23.20 -11.71
N LEU A 231 -19.58 22.10 -11.79
CA LEU A 231 -19.12 21.55 -13.07
C LEU A 231 -20.24 20.88 -13.88
N SER A 232 -21.45 20.78 -13.33
CA SER A 232 -22.54 19.94 -13.86
C SER A 232 -23.83 20.70 -14.15
N GLY A 233 -24.18 21.70 -13.33
CA GLY A 233 -25.51 22.31 -13.33
C GLY A 233 -25.81 23.12 -14.60
N LYS A 234 -26.78 22.67 -15.40
CA LYS A 234 -27.26 23.40 -16.59
C LYS A 234 -28.19 24.57 -16.28
N LYS A 235 -28.85 24.57 -15.10
CA LYS A 235 -29.95 25.51 -14.79
C LYS A 235 -29.76 26.28 -13.49
N ASN A 236 -29.47 25.58 -12.38
CA ASN A 236 -29.34 26.18 -11.06
C ASN A 236 -28.00 25.80 -10.42
N ILE A 237 -27.26 26.81 -9.96
CA ILE A 237 -25.98 26.60 -9.27
C ILE A 237 -26.25 25.96 -7.90
N GLY A 238 -25.65 24.80 -7.65
CA GLY A 238 -25.75 24.11 -6.36
C GLY A 238 -26.89 23.10 -6.24
N GLU A 239 -27.60 22.83 -7.35
CA GLU A 239 -28.63 21.81 -7.47
C GLU A 239 -28.26 20.84 -8.59
N LEU A 240 -28.59 19.55 -8.41
CA LEU A 240 -28.42 18.51 -9.43
C LEU A 240 -29.76 17.94 -9.84
N GLU A 241 -30.05 17.94 -11.15
CA GLU A 241 -31.17 17.18 -11.72
C GLU A 241 -30.90 15.67 -11.59
N GLN A 242 -31.95 14.86 -11.67
CA GLN A 242 -31.86 13.40 -11.46
C GLN A 242 -30.83 12.70 -12.35
N ASP A 243 -30.74 13.06 -13.63
CA ASP A 243 -29.81 12.45 -14.59
C ASP A 243 -28.36 12.87 -14.30
N GLU A 244 -28.13 14.14 -13.98
CA GLU A 244 -26.84 14.67 -13.55
C GLU A 244 -26.37 14.01 -12.24
N PHE A 245 -27.27 13.87 -11.26
CA PHE A 245 -26.98 13.20 -10.00
C PHE A 245 -26.54 11.74 -10.21
N ILE A 246 -27.32 10.98 -11.00
CA ILE A 246 -27.01 9.58 -11.29
C ILE A 246 -25.65 9.48 -11.97
N GLU A 247 -25.37 10.31 -12.97
CA GLU A 247 -24.07 10.31 -13.66
C GLU A 247 -22.90 10.50 -12.67
N LYS A 248 -23.02 11.45 -11.74
CA LYS A 248 -21.93 11.81 -10.82
C LYS A 248 -21.73 10.82 -9.67
N LEU A 249 -22.82 10.25 -9.15
CA LEU A 249 -22.78 9.41 -7.94
C LEU A 249 -22.79 7.92 -8.25
N MET A 250 -23.24 7.48 -9.43
CA MET A 250 -23.18 6.07 -9.85
C MET A 250 -21.77 5.45 -9.74
N PRO A 251 -20.64 6.14 -10.00
CA PRO A 251 -19.30 5.59 -9.77
C PRO A 251 -19.02 5.20 -8.31
N LEU A 252 -19.75 5.77 -7.34
CA LEU A 252 -19.62 5.47 -5.92
C LEU A 252 -20.32 4.17 -5.52
N SER A 253 -21.22 3.66 -6.36
CA SER A 253 -21.95 2.42 -6.10
C SER A 253 -21.04 1.20 -6.12
N ARG A 254 -21.26 0.30 -5.16
CA ARG A 254 -20.56 -1.00 -5.06
C ARG A 254 -21.20 -2.09 -5.91
N GLN A 255 -22.35 -1.80 -6.51
CA GLN A 255 -23.06 -2.81 -7.28
C GLN A 255 -22.23 -3.24 -8.49
N PRO A 256 -22.20 -4.55 -8.81
CA PRO A 256 -21.30 -5.06 -9.85
C PRO A 256 -21.72 -4.57 -11.23
N THR A 257 -23.02 -4.57 -11.55
CA THR A 257 -23.53 -4.23 -12.88
C THR A 257 -23.86 -2.75 -13.00
N PHE A 258 -23.67 -2.17 -14.19
CA PHE A 258 -24.08 -0.79 -14.49
C PHE A 258 -25.53 -0.51 -14.09
N GLU A 259 -26.46 -1.41 -14.43
CA GLU A 259 -27.90 -1.23 -14.18
C GLU A 259 -28.21 -1.17 -12.68
N ARG A 260 -27.59 -2.04 -11.87
CA ARG A 260 -27.72 -1.99 -10.41
C ARG A 260 -27.07 -0.73 -9.81
N ARG A 261 -25.94 -0.27 -10.35
CA ARG A 261 -25.31 0.98 -9.90
C ARG A 261 -26.18 2.20 -10.17
N ALA A 262 -26.73 2.28 -11.38
CA ALA A 262 -27.65 3.34 -11.76
C ALA A 262 -28.93 3.31 -10.92
N TRP A 263 -29.44 2.12 -10.60
CA TRP A 263 -30.60 1.96 -9.73
C TRP A 263 -30.32 2.40 -8.29
N GLU A 264 -29.17 2.00 -7.73
CA GLU A 264 -28.77 2.42 -6.38
C GLU A 264 -28.58 3.94 -6.29
N ALA A 265 -27.94 4.55 -7.30
CA ALA A 265 -27.83 6.01 -7.39
C ALA A 265 -29.19 6.70 -7.54
N LEU A 266 -30.12 6.13 -8.31
CA LEU A 266 -31.50 6.64 -8.40
C LEU A 266 -32.22 6.56 -7.05
N GLU A 267 -31.98 5.51 -6.27
CA GLU A 267 -32.58 5.39 -4.95
C GLU A 267 -32.01 6.41 -3.97
N TRP A 268 -30.69 6.66 -4.00
CA TRP A 268 -30.09 7.76 -3.24
C TRP A 268 -30.71 9.11 -3.62
N PHE A 269 -30.92 9.38 -4.91
CA PHE A 269 -31.57 10.61 -5.35
C PHE A 269 -32.95 10.79 -4.71
N ARG A 270 -33.79 9.74 -4.77
CA ARG A 270 -35.14 9.79 -4.18
C ARG A 270 -35.14 9.99 -2.67
N LEU A 271 -34.16 9.44 -1.98
CA LEU A 271 -34.02 9.59 -0.54
C LEU A 271 -33.52 11.00 -0.16
N MET A 272 -32.77 11.67 -1.04
CA MET A 272 -32.28 13.03 -0.82
C MET A 272 -33.27 14.11 -1.28
N ASP A 273 -34.06 13.85 -2.33
CA ASP A 273 -35.13 14.73 -2.87
C ASP A 273 -36.42 14.57 -2.03
N GLU A 274 -36.33 14.89 -0.73
CA GLU A 274 -37.45 14.72 0.23
C GLU A 274 -38.66 15.60 -0.14
N ASP A 275 -38.40 16.77 -0.72
CA ASP A 275 -39.42 17.74 -1.13
C ASP A 275 -40.04 17.44 -2.52
N LYS A 276 -39.49 16.45 -3.24
CA LYS A 276 -39.90 16.05 -4.59
C LYS A 276 -39.83 17.21 -5.59
N SER A 277 -38.87 18.11 -5.41
CA SER A 277 -38.58 19.19 -6.35
C SER A 277 -38.09 18.68 -7.70
N GLY A 278 -37.58 17.44 -7.74
CA GLY A 278 -36.94 16.86 -8.92
C GLY A 278 -35.47 17.30 -9.05
N THR A 279 -34.92 17.92 -8.02
CA THR A 279 -33.52 18.32 -7.88
C THR A 279 -33.02 17.98 -6.49
N VAL A 280 -31.70 17.80 -6.33
CA VAL A 280 -31.10 17.65 -5.01
C VAL A 280 -30.07 18.76 -4.81
N THR A 281 -30.21 19.49 -3.71
CA THR A 281 -29.29 20.54 -3.27
C THR A 281 -28.03 19.96 -2.64
N ILE A 282 -26.92 20.71 -2.63
CA ILE A 282 -25.70 20.31 -1.91
C ILE A 282 -25.96 20.00 -0.44
N SER A 283 -26.86 20.75 0.21
CA SER A 283 -27.21 20.54 1.62
C SER A 283 -27.89 19.20 1.88
N GLU A 284 -28.84 18.81 1.02
CA GLU A 284 -29.50 17.50 1.11
C GLU A 284 -28.52 16.36 0.88
N MET A 285 -27.66 16.49 -0.14
CA MET A 285 -26.62 15.49 -0.40
C MET A 285 -25.69 15.31 0.80
N LEU A 286 -25.21 16.42 1.37
CA LEU A 286 -24.34 16.39 2.55
C LEU A 286 -25.00 15.73 3.74
N ASN A 287 -26.24 16.14 4.08
CA ASN A 287 -26.96 15.59 5.21
C ASN A 287 -27.14 14.07 5.07
N TYR A 288 -27.54 13.61 3.89
CA TYR A 288 -27.70 12.17 3.63
C TYR A 288 -26.36 11.44 3.67
N MET A 289 -25.32 11.95 3.00
CA MET A 289 -24.00 11.32 2.96
C MET A 289 -23.39 11.19 4.36
N LEU A 290 -23.54 12.21 5.20
CA LEU A 290 -23.03 12.17 6.57
C LEU A 290 -23.81 11.21 7.45
N GLY A 291 -25.09 10.98 7.16
CA GLY A 291 -25.91 9.93 7.79
C GLY A 291 -25.65 8.51 7.25
N ASN A 292 -24.94 8.37 6.13
CA ASN A 292 -24.68 7.10 5.45
C ASN A 292 -23.17 6.82 5.34
N GLU A 293 -22.64 6.14 6.35
CA GLU A 293 -21.21 5.80 6.47
C GLU A 293 -20.67 5.05 5.23
N GLU A 294 -21.45 4.18 4.59
CA GLU A 294 -21.01 3.45 3.39
C GLU A 294 -20.81 4.38 2.19
N LEU A 295 -21.79 5.26 1.94
CA LEU A 295 -21.68 6.25 0.87
C LEU A 295 -20.55 7.24 1.16
N LEU A 296 -20.37 7.66 2.41
CA LEU A 296 -19.28 8.55 2.81
C LEU A 296 -17.90 7.92 2.57
N ARG A 297 -17.72 6.63 2.88
CA ARG A 297 -16.48 5.89 2.54
C ARG A 297 -16.24 5.84 1.04
N ALA A 298 -17.29 5.62 0.24
CA ALA A 298 -17.19 5.62 -1.22
C ALA A 298 -16.79 7.00 -1.75
N VAL A 299 -17.40 8.08 -1.23
CA VAL A 299 -17.03 9.47 -1.55
C VAL A 299 -15.56 9.72 -1.23
N ILE A 300 -15.11 9.35 -0.02
CA ILE A 300 -13.71 9.50 0.37
C ILE A 300 -12.81 8.76 -0.61
N ARG A 301 -13.03 7.47 -0.83
CA ARG A 301 -12.18 6.65 -1.70
C ARG A 301 -12.06 7.21 -3.12
N HIS A 302 -13.17 7.60 -3.73
CA HIS A 302 -13.22 7.94 -5.15
C HIS A 302 -12.95 9.40 -5.45
N ARG A 303 -13.17 10.30 -4.49
CA ARG A 303 -13.15 11.74 -4.76
C ARG A 303 -12.24 12.55 -3.87
N LEU A 304 -12.00 12.09 -2.64
CA LEU A 304 -11.23 12.87 -1.66
C LEU A 304 -9.86 12.26 -1.37
N PHE A 305 -9.73 10.93 -1.48
CA PHE A 305 -8.48 10.22 -1.30
C PHE A 305 -7.57 10.46 -2.51
N VAL A 306 -6.48 11.17 -2.28
CA VAL A 306 -5.56 11.59 -3.34
C VAL A 306 -4.28 10.76 -3.35
N GLY A 307 -3.86 10.26 -2.19
CA GLY A 307 -2.56 9.60 -2.12
C GLY A 307 -2.14 9.08 -0.76
N THR A 308 -0.99 8.43 -0.73
CA THR A 308 -0.36 7.92 0.49
C THR A 308 0.96 8.62 0.76
N LEU A 309 1.26 8.83 2.05
CA LEU A 309 2.57 9.26 2.53
C LEU A 309 3.20 8.10 3.32
N ALA A 310 4.34 7.61 2.88
CA ALA A 310 5.02 6.50 3.51
C ALA A 310 6.49 6.84 3.79
N GLY A 311 6.95 6.51 5.00
CA GLY A 311 8.38 6.53 5.33
C GLY A 311 8.85 5.12 5.64
N GLY A 312 9.94 4.70 5.01
CA GLY A 312 10.62 3.42 5.26
C GLY A 312 11.98 3.62 5.94
N THR A 313 12.74 2.53 6.01
CA THR A 313 14.10 2.52 6.57
C THR A 313 15.10 3.27 5.70
N SER A 314 14.99 3.16 4.37
CA SER A 314 15.89 3.77 3.39
C SER A 314 15.24 4.79 2.45
N SER A 315 13.92 5.01 2.53
CA SER A 315 13.23 5.95 1.64
C SER A 315 12.03 6.65 2.28
N VAL A 316 11.64 7.81 1.71
CA VAL A 316 10.32 8.43 1.85
C VAL A 316 9.62 8.38 0.50
N GLN A 317 8.31 8.14 0.51
CA GLN A 317 7.51 7.93 -0.70
C GLN A 317 6.21 8.74 -0.61
N LEU A 318 5.92 9.47 -1.69
CA LEU A 318 4.63 10.07 -1.96
C LEU A 318 4.01 9.34 -3.14
N THR A 319 2.83 8.80 -2.92
CA THR A 319 2.04 8.13 -3.95
C THR A 319 0.83 8.99 -4.23
N VAL A 320 0.65 9.45 -5.46
CA VAL A 320 -0.48 10.31 -5.88
C VAL A 320 -1.25 9.62 -6.99
N VAL A 321 -2.56 9.77 -6.99
CA VAL A 321 -3.43 9.38 -8.10
C VAL A 321 -3.60 10.58 -9.00
N ASP A 322 -3.45 10.40 -10.30
CA ASP A 322 -3.89 11.43 -11.23
C ASP A 322 -5.38 11.71 -10.96
N PRO A 323 -5.76 12.93 -10.53
CA PRO A 323 -7.14 13.26 -10.27
C PRO A 323 -7.99 13.23 -11.54
N ASN A 324 -7.38 13.13 -12.74
CA ASN A 324 -8.10 13.05 -14.00
C ASN A 324 -8.92 11.75 -14.09
N PRO A 325 -10.26 11.82 -13.94
CA PRO A 325 -11.12 10.63 -13.99
C PRO A 325 -11.22 10.03 -15.39
N GLU A 326 -10.72 10.72 -16.43
CA GLU A 326 -10.72 10.26 -17.82
C GLU A 326 -9.49 9.42 -18.18
N ALA A 327 -8.46 9.44 -17.32
CA ALA A 327 -7.38 8.47 -17.44
C ALA A 327 -7.95 7.09 -17.06
N ASP A 328 -8.31 6.30 -18.08
CA ASP A 328 -8.78 4.91 -17.95
C ASP A 328 -7.78 4.01 -17.19
N ASP A 329 -6.55 4.49 -16.97
CA ASP A 329 -5.52 3.82 -16.20
C ASP A 329 -5.46 4.50 -14.81
N GLU A 330 -5.68 3.71 -13.74
CA GLU A 330 -5.38 4.09 -12.34
C GLU A 330 -3.85 4.27 -12.17
N GLU A 331 -3.25 5.13 -12.99
CA GLU A 331 -1.83 5.37 -13.00
C GLU A 331 -1.47 6.08 -11.70
N VAL A 332 -0.52 5.47 -11.01
CA VAL A 332 -0.03 5.94 -9.74
C VAL A 332 1.25 6.71 -10.02
N GLU A 333 1.31 7.97 -9.64
CA GLU A 333 2.55 8.72 -9.65
C GLU A 333 3.29 8.47 -8.33
N LEU A 334 4.53 7.97 -8.43
CA LEU A 334 5.39 7.71 -7.28
C LEU A 334 6.55 8.70 -7.27
N HIS A 335 6.60 9.53 -6.23
CA HIS A 335 7.76 10.35 -5.92
C HIS A 335 8.51 9.71 -4.75
N MET A 336 9.82 9.60 -4.89
CA MET A 336 10.67 8.91 -3.91
C MET A 336 11.93 9.70 -3.60
N ALA A 337 12.28 9.73 -2.32
CA ALA A 337 13.52 10.25 -1.79
C ALA A 337 14.23 9.09 -1.10
N HIS A 338 15.50 8.83 -1.43
CA HIS A 338 16.29 7.75 -0.83
C HIS A 338 16.83 8.13 0.57
N MET A 339 15.93 8.63 1.40
CA MET A 339 16.16 9.14 2.73
C MET A 339 15.12 8.56 3.68
N GLY A 340 15.44 7.45 4.34
CA GLY A 340 14.56 6.85 5.32
C GLY A 340 14.94 7.22 6.75
N ASN A 341 14.22 6.64 7.71
CA ASN A 341 14.42 6.95 9.13
C ASN A 341 15.75 6.41 9.71
N ARG A 342 16.48 5.59 8.95
CA ARG A 342 17.83 5.14 9.30
C ARG A 342 18.92 5.86 8.51
N SER A 343 18.57 6.67 7.51
CA SER A 343 19.54 7.39 6.68
C SER A 343 20.38 8.46 7.42
N PRO A 344 19.89 9.19 8.45
CA PRO A 344 20.67 10.27 9.05
C PRO A 344 22.02 9.83 9.63
N VAL A 345 22.11 8.64 10.22
CA VAL A 345 23.32 8.15 10.88
C VAL A 345 24.40 7.73 9.85
N PRO A 346 24.12 6.86 8.86
CA PRO A 346 25.07 6.55 7.80
C PRO A 346 25.50 7.75 6.96
N LEU A 347 24.67 8.79 6.86
CA LEU A 347 25.00 10.04 6.18
C LEU A 347 25.85 10.99 7.04
N GLY A 348 26.14 10.64 8.30
CA GLY A 348 26.92 11.46 9.23
C GLY A 348 26.20 12.73 9.67
N VAL A 349 24.88 12.81 9.48
CA VAL A 349 24.05 13.95 9.89
C VAL A 349 23.71 13.82 11.37
N PHE A 350 23.25 12.64 11.78
CA PHE A 350 23.07 12.33 13.19
C PHE A 350 24.35 11.68 13.72
N PRO A 351 24.89 12.17 14.86
CA PRO A 351 26.09 11.60 15.44
C PRO A 351 25.81 10.17 15.92
N GLN A 352 26.67 9.22 15.54
CA GLN A 352 26.54 7.84 16.00
C GLN A 352 26.68 7.76 17.52
N ASP A 353 25.83 6.96 18.16
CA ASP A 353 25.84 6.72 19.62
C ASP A 353 25.75 8.01 20.45
N GLN A 354 25.02 9.01 19.95
CA GLN A 354 24.78 10.28 20.63
C GLN A 354 23.34 10.77 20.39
N TRP A 355 22.84 11.56 21.33
CA TRP A 355 21.55 12.23 21.20
C TRP A 355 21.54 13.19 20.00
N VAL A 356 20.42 13.26 19.28
CA VAL A 356 20.26 14.21 18.17
C VAL A 356 20.23 15.64 18.71
N THR A 357 21.05 16.52 18.13
CA THR A 357 21.10 17.94 18.48
C THR A 357 20.27 18.79 17.51
N ARG A 358 19.89 19.99 17.93
CA ARG A 358 19.15 20.95 17.06
C ARG A 358 19.89 21.25 15.74
N PRO A 359 21.22 21.51 15.71
CA PRO A 359 21.93 21.70 14.44
C PRO A 359 21.88 20.48 13.52
N ALA A 360 22.04 19.26 14.08
CA ALA A 360 21.95 18.02 13.30
C ALA A 360 20.56 17.82 12.68
N LEU A 361 19.49 18.15 13.44
CA LEU A 361 18.13 18.13 12.93
C LEU A 361 17.91 19.13 11.79
N ILE A 362 18.36 20.39 11.94
CA ILE A 362 18.21 21.41 10.89
C ILE A 362 18.92 20.97 9.61
N GLN A 363 20.12 20.38 9.73
CA GLN A 363 20.83 19.82 8.58
C GLN A 363 20.05 18.69 7.92
N TRP A 364 19.47 17.77 8.71
CA TRP A 364 18.65 16.68 8.19
C TRP A 364 17.39 17.17 7.46
N GLU A 365 16.67 18.12 8.03
CA GLU A 365 15.47 18.70 7.42
C GLU A 365 15.81 19.44 6.13
N SER A 366 16.92 20.17 6.09
CA SER A 366 17.43 20.82 4.88
C SER A 366 17.71 19.81 3.76
N MET A 367 18.35 18.68 4.08
CA MET A 367 18.60 17.62 3.09
C MET A 367 17.30 16.98 2.57
N LEU A 368 16.31 16.78 3.44
CA LEU A 368 15.00 16.26 3.04
C LEU A 368 14.31 17.22 2.06
N VAL A 369 14.24 18.50 2.42
CA VAL A 369 13.60 19.53 1.58
C VAL A 369 14.33 19.69 0.24
N GLY A 370 15.66 19.76 0.23
CA GLY A 370 16.43 19.81 -1.01
C GLY A 370 16.15 18.60 -1.91
N THR A 371 16.01 17.40 -1.34
CA THR A 371 15.65 16.21 -2.12
C THR A 371 14.23 16.30 -2.69
N PHE A 372 13.28 16.87 -1.96
CA PHE A 372 11.92 17.13 -2.48
C PHE A 372 11.93 18.20 -3.58
N ASP A 373 12.85 19.16 -3.51
CA ASP A 373 13.04 20.20 -4.51
C ASP A 373 13.80 19.70 -5.76
N GLY A 374 14.14 18.40 -5.82
CA GLY A 374 14.87 17.78 -6.92
C GLY A 374 16.37 18.02 -6.89
N GLU A 375 16.91 18.55 -5.79
CA GLU A 375 18.35 18.65 -5.59
C GLU A 375 18.95 17.25 -5.46
N SER A 376 19.89 16.93 -6.36
CA SER A 376 20.68 15.71 -6.22
C SER A 376 21.58 15.88 -5.01
N LEU A 377 21.32 15.10 -3.95
CA LEU A 377 22.21 15.02 -2.81
C LEU A 377 23.60 14.57 -3.28
N LEU A 378 24.51 15.53 -3.40
CA LEU A 378 25.92 15.25 -3.38
C LEU A 378 26.22 14.83 -1.94
N VAL A 379 26.05 13.54 -1.65
CA VAL A 379 26.46 12.96 -0.37
C VAL A 379 27.88 13.44 -0.14
N PRO A 380 28.14 14.29 0.88
CA PRO A 380 29.48 14.75 1.15
C PRO A 380 30.30 13.49 1.34
N GLN A 381 31.29 13.27 0.46
CA GLN A 381 32.22 12.16 0.63
C GLN A 381 32.85 12.39 1.99
N VAL A 382 32.39 11.66 3.02
CA VAL A 382 32.95 11.76 4.36
C VAL A 382 34.44 11.53 4.16
N PRO A 383 35.30 12.54 4.38
CA PRO A 383 36.72 12.38 4.16
C PRO A 383 37.13 11.21 5.03
N LYS A 384 37.53 10.10 4.40
CA LYS A 384 37.99 8.91 5.10
C LYS A 384 39.05 9.39 6.08
N THR A 385 38.69 9.51 7.35
CA THR A 385 39.62 9.92 8.38
C THR A 385 40.74 8.90 8.34
N PRO A 386 42.00 9.31 8.13
CA PRO A 386 43.11 8.37 8.19
C PRO A 386 43.04 7.74 9.57
N SER A 387 42.80 6.44 9.63
CA SER A 387 42.61 5.67 10.86
C SER A 387 43.92 5.69 11.66
N SER A 388 44.12 6.78 12.40
CA SER A 388 45.18 6.96 13.37
C SER A 388 44.78 6.30 14.70
N SER A 389 44.36 5.04 14.65
CA SER A 389 44.32 4.20 15.84
C SER A 389 45.69 3.56 16.00
N ARG A 390 46.57 4.17 16.80
CA ARG A 390 47.66 3.42 17.43
C ARG A 390 47.01 2.27 18.22
N PRO A 391 47.42 1.00 18.02
CA PRO A 391 46.85 -0.11 18.76
C PRO A 391 47.27 0.03 20.22
N LEU A 392 46.27 0.14 21.12
CA LEU A 392 46.47 -0.22 22.52
C LEU A 392 46.69 -1.74 22.55
N ALA A 393 47.89 -2.16 22.94
CA ALA A 393 48.26 -3.54 23.09
C ALA A 393 47.31 -4.25 24.06
N GLY A 394 46.65 -5.34 23.64
CA GLY A 394 45.97 -6.22 24.60
C GLY A 394 44.83 -7.12 24.13
N ILE A 395 44.31 -7.00 22.90
CA ILE A 395 43.21 -7.87 22.44
C ILE A 395 43.55 -8.48 21.08
N ARG A 396 43.73 -9.80 21.04
CA ARG A 396 43.96 -10.58 19.82
C ARG A 396 42.70 -10.57 18.96
N ARG A 397 42.73 -9.84 17.85
CA ARG A 397 41.88 -10.09 16.68
C ARG A 397 42.73 -10.73 15.59
N PHE A 398 42.14 -11.72 14.93
CA PHE A 398 42.74 -12.46 13.81
C PHE A 398 42.84 -11.56 12.57
N ASP A 399 44.07 -11.44 12.04
CA ASP A 399 44.34 -10.85 10.74
C ASP A 399 44.12 -11.90 9.63
N VAL A 400 43.35 -11.52 8.61
CA VAL A 400 43.28 -12.24 7.32
C VAL A 400 43.68 -11.29 6.20
N GLY A 401 44.96 -11.36 5.85
CA GLY A 401 45.47 -11.42 4.47
C GLY A 401 45.10 -10.31 3.48
N GLU A 402 46.00 -9.33 3.35
CA GLU A 402 46.23 -8.55 2.13
C GLU A 402 46.65 -9.45 0.95
N ALA A 403 45.95 -9.36 -0.18
CA ALA A 403 46.52 -9.57 -1.52
C ALA A 403 45.56 -9.09 -2.62
N PHE A 404 45.86 -7.96 -3.26
CA PHE A 404 45.90 -7.78 -4.73
C PHE A 404 46.01 -6.29 -5.08
N ARG A 405 47.22 -5.86 -5.48
CA ARG A 405 47.40 -4.66 -6.30
C ARG A 405 46.95 -4.97 -7.73
N ARG A 406 46.06 -4.16 -8.31
CA ARG A 406 45.81 -4.13 -9.76
C ARG A 406 46.29 -2.81 -10.38
N PRO A 407 46.71 -2.80 -11.65
CA PRO A 407 47.29 -1.64 -12.31
C PRO A 407 46.21 -0.67 -12.80
N GLN A 408 46.50 0.63 -12.71
CA GLN A 408 45.74 1.67 -13.39
C GLN A 408 45.85 1.50 -14.90
N LEU A 409 44.71 1.30 -15.58
CA LEU A 409 44.62 1.35 -17.03
C LEU A 409 43.76 2.55 -17.43
N ARG A 410 44.43 3.53 -18.04
CA ARG A 410 43.87 4.68 -18.76
C ARG A 410 43.05 4.18 -19.95
N LYS A 411 41.78 4.57 -20.06
CA LYS A 411 40.99 4.63 -21.30
C LYS A 411 40.09 5.88 -21.20
N GLN A 412 40.45 6.98 -21.86
CA GLN A 412 40.05 7.37 -23.22
C GLN A 412 38.54 7.49 -23.40
N ASP A 413 38.12 8.75 -23.38
CA ASP A 413 36.78 9.25 -23.68
C ASP A 413 36.33 8.82 -25.08
N THR A 414 35.17 8.17 -25.15
CA THR A 414 34.36 8.11 -26.37
C THR A 414 32.93 8.47 -26.02
N ALA A 415 32.60 9.73 -26.26
CA ALA A 415 31.23 10.21 -26.27
C ALA A 415 30.48 9.51 -27.41
N SER A 416 29.60 8.59 -27.07
CA SER A 416 28.59 8.07 -27.99
C SER A 416 27.24 8.07 -27.29
N SER A 417 26.38 8.93 -27.82
CA SER A 417 24.97 9.09 -27.51
C SER A 417 24.26 7.73 -27.58
N SER A 418 23.91 7.18 -26.42
CA SER A 418 22.97 6.06 -26.30
C SER A 418 21.79 6.53 -25.47
N ALA A 419 20.78 7.05 -26.17
CA ALA A 419 19.45 7.28 -25.62
C ALA A 419 18.74 5.92 -25.46
N SER A 420 19.21 5.10 -24.52
CA SER A 420 18.45 3.97 -24.01
C SER A 420 17.38 4.53 -23.07
N HIS A 421 16.11 4.42 -23.47
CA HIS A 421 14.96 4.74 -22.64
C HIS A 421 15.02 3.93 -21.34
N SER A 422 15.50 4.57 -20.28
CA SER A 422 15.37 4.15 -18.90
C SER A 422 13.88 4.17 -18.54
N ILE A 423 13.23 3.00 -18.64
CA ILE A 423 11.90 2.74 -18.06
C ILE A 423 11.96 2.73 -16.52
N PHE A 424 13.15 2.87 -15.93
CA PHE A 424 13.31 3.14 -14.52
C PHE A 424 13.08 4.62 -14.25
N THR A 425 11.90 4.90 -13.68
CA THR A 425 11.53 6.06 -12.84
C THR A 425 12.06 7.42 -13.32
N ARG A 426 11.14 8.32 -13.67
CA ARG A 426 11.36 9.75 -13.88
C ARG A 426 11.73 10.46 -12.55
N SER A 427 12.62 9.86 -11.75
CA SER A 427 12.94 10.15 -10.34
C SER A 427 13.89 11.33 -10.15
N SER A 428 13.91 12.28 -11.09
CA SER A 428 14.73 13.49 -10.97
C SER A 428 13.92 14.77 -11.12
N GLY A 429 12.59 14.67 -11.00
CA GLY A 429 11.71 15.82 -10.95
C GLY A 429 11.50 16.32 -9.52
N GLU A 430 11.27 17.62 -9.39
CA GLU A 430 10.72 18.22 -8.18
C GLU A 430 9.46 17.48 -7.75
N TRP A 431 9.30 17.25 -6.45
CA TRP A 431 8.07 16.70 -5.90
C TRP A 431 6.93 17.71 -6.03
N PRO A 432 5.70 17.26 -6.27
CA PRO A 432 4.54 18.15 -6.36
C PRO A 432 4.35 18.91 -5.04
N SER A 433 3.87 20.14 -5.16
CA SER A 433 3.54 21.02 -4.04
C SER A 433 2.07 21.43 -4.08
N GLY A 434 1.53 21.81 -2.92
CA GLY A 434 0.17 22.31 -2.83
C GLY A 434 -0.90 21.26 -3.16
N LEU A 435 -0.63 19.99 -2.88
CA LEU A 435 -1.61 18.93 -3.08
C LEU A 435 -2.77 19.04 -2.08
N ARG A 436 -4.00 19.04 -2.58
CA ARG A 436 -5.24 19.07 -1.80
C ARG A 436 -5.82 17.66 -1.73
N GLY A 437 -6.63 17.36 -0.72
CA GLY A 437 -7.24 16.05 -0.56
C GLY A 437 -7.06 15.44 0.82
N ILE A 438 -7.49 14.20 0.95
CA ILE A 438 -7.22 13.30 2.06
C ILE A 438 -6.03 12.42 1.69
N PHE A 439 -5.00 12.43 2.54
CA PHE A 439 -3.81 11.60 2.45
C PHE A 439 -3.80 10.56 3.57
N ILE A 440 -3.50 9.31 3.21
CA ILE A 440 -3.32 8.24 4.18
C ILE A 440 -1.84 8.08 4.50
N CYS A 441 -1.49 8.26 5.77
CA CYS A 441 -0.12 8.22 6.24
C CYS A 441 0.18 6.87 6.89
N ILE A 442 1.13 6.12 6.32
CA ILE A 442 1.48 4.76 6.74
C ILE A 442 2.95 4.64 7.17
N SER A 443 3.33 3.48 7.70
CA SER A 443 4.71 3.16 8.10
C SER A 443 5.29 4.19 9.08
N SER A 444 6.49 4.73 8.86
CA SER A 444 7.14 5.73 9.74
C SER A 444 6.29 6.97 10.00
N MET A 445 5.41 7.36 9.07
CA MET A 445 4.50 8.49 9.26
C MET A 445 3.48 8.20 10.36
N PHE A 446 2.99 6.96 10.45
CA PHE A 446 2.12 6.53 11.53
C PHE A 446 2.85 6.57 12.88
N TYR A 447 4.10 6.11 12.95
CA TYR A 447 4.86 6.16 14.20
C TYR A 447 5.14 7.59 14.65
N ALA A 448 5.45 8.52 13.74
CA ALA A 448 5.54 9.94 14.05
C ALA A 448 4.23 10.48 14.64
N ALA A 449 3.10 10.16 14.03
CA ALA A 449 1.79 10.56 14.52
C ALA A 449 1.40 9.91 15.86
N LYS A 450 1.91 8.70 16.13
CA LYS A 450 1.73 8.02 17.41
C LYS A 450 2.45 8.78 18.53
N GLU A 451 3.69 9.20 18.31
CA GLU A 451 4.50 9.96 19.26
C GLU A 451 3.86 11.30 19.65
N CYS A 452 3.14 11.97 18.73
CA CYS A 452 2.45 13.24 19.02
C CYS A 452 0.95 13.10 19.33
N GLY A 453 0.42 11.88 19.49
CA GLY A 453 -0.98 11.66 19.89
C GLY A 453 -2.00 12.09 18.84
N ILE A 454 -1.65 12.02 17.56
CA ILE A 454 -2.51 12.44 16.44
C ILE A 454 -2.91 11.30 15.50
N HIS A 455 -2.56 10.05 15.83
CA HIS A 455 -2.92 8.86 15.06
C HIS A 455 -4.42 8.51 15.14
N GLU A 456 -4.89 7.72 14.17
CA GLU A 456 -6.24 7.12 14.09
C GLU A 456 -7.41 8.10 13.98
N ARG A 457 -7.15 9.35 13.56
CA ARG A 457 -8.18 10.38 13.33
C ARG A 457 -7.82 11.25 12.12
N LEU A 458 -8.83 11.88 11.52
CA LEU A 458 -8.65 12.85 10.43
C LEU A 458 -8.18 14.20 11.00
N ILE A 459 -7.11 14.74 10.43
CA ILE A 459 -6.46 15.96 10.95
C ILE A 459 -6.04 16.86 9.82
N ARG A 460 -6.19 18.17 10.02
CA ARG A 460 -5.71 19.20 9.09
C ARG A 460 -4.20 19.33 9.09
N LYS A 461 -3.61 19.67 7.94
CA LYS A 461 -2.17 19.96 7.80
C LYS A 461 -1.62 20.82 8.95
N GLN A 462 -2.21 21.98 9.23
CA GLN A 462 -1.71 22.89 10.27
C GLN A 462 -1.67 22.28 11.68
N HIS A 463 -2.70 21.51 12.06
CA HIS A 463 -2.73 20.83 13.36
C HIS A 463 -1.69 19.71 13.42
N ALA A 464 -1.52 18.95 12.34
CA ALA A 464 -0.50 17.91 12.26
C ALA A 464 0.91 18.50 12.36
N LEU A 465 1.20 19.59 11.64
CA LEU A 465 2.49 20.28 11.70
C LEU A 465 2.78 20.80 13.12
N SER A 466 1.81 21.46 13.76
CA SER A 466 1.99 21.95 15.14
C SER A 466 2.27 20.81 16.12
N ALA A 467 1.56 19.68 16.02
CA ALA A 467 1.78 18.53 16.88
C ALA A 467 3.14 17.86 16.63
N LEU A 468 3.56 17.73 15.37
CA LEU A 468 4.87 17.20 15.00
C LEU A 468 6.00 18.12 15.50
N SER A 469 5.90 19.44 15.30
CA SER A 469 6.90 20.38 15.82
C SER A 469 7.03 20.31 17.33
N SER A 470 5.91 20.24 18.07
CA SER A 470 5.94 20.09 19.54
C SER A 470 6.66 18.80 19.95
N ALA A 471 6.34 17.66 19.32
CA ALA A 471 6.97 16.39 19.65
C ALA A 471 8.47 16.36 19.27
N ILE A 472 8.88 17.09 18.24
CA ILE A 472 10.29 17.29 17.90
C ILE A 472 11.01 18.04 19.03
N GLU A 473 10.45 19.15 19.52
CA GLU A 473 11.06 19.90 20.62
C GLU A 473 11.18 19.05 21.89
N ASP A 474 10.15 18.27 22.21
CA ASP A 474 10.17 17.40 23.39
C ASP A 474 11.20 16.27 23.25
N ALA A 475 11.33 15.68 22.07
CA ALA A 475 12.38 14.68 21.79
C ALA A 475 13.79 15.28 21.86
N LEU A 476 13.98 16.55 21.45
CA LEU A 476 15.28 17.21 21.58
C LEU A 476 15.63 17.52 23.05
N LYS A 477 14.65 17.91 23.85
CA LYS A 477 14.83 18.14 25.30
C LYS A 477 15.20 16.86 26.04
N GLU A 478 14.56 15.74 25.68
CA GLU A 478 14.89 14.42 26.24
C GLU A 478 16.40 14.13 26.13
N GLY A 479 17.01 14.49 25.00
CA GLY A 479 18.46 14.32 24.81
C GLY A 479 19.34 15.38 25.49
N SER A 480 18.85 16.60 25.70
CA SER A 480 19.62 17.65 26.37
C SER A 480 19.73 17.46 27.88
N ASP A 481 18.73 16.83 28.48
CA ASP A 481 18.65 16.64 29.93
C ASP A 481 19.48 15.44 30.42
N GLN A 482 19.91 14.57 29.49
CA GLN A 482 20.67 13.37 29.81
C GLN A 482 22.18 13.64 29.76
N PRO A 483 22.97 13.17 30.75
CA PRO A 483 24.42 13.34 30.72
C PRO A 483 25.03 12.62 29.51
N PRO A 484 26.06 13.19 28.86
CA PRO A 484 26.73 12.55 27.74
C PRO A 484 27.22 11.14 28.08
N GLY A 485 26.89 10.16 27.24
CA GLY A 485 27.30 8.76 27.43
C GLY A 485 26.51 7.96 28.47
N SER A 486 25.42 8.50 29.02
CA SER A 486 24.60 7.81 30.02
C SER A 486 23.59 6.82 29.42
N ALA A 487 23.15 7.04 28.18
CA ALA A 487 22.20 6.18 27.50
C ALA A 487 22.89 5.01 26.82
N ASP A 488 22.26 3.83 26.87
CA ASP A 488 22.73 2.67 26.13
C ASP A 488 22.48 2.86 24.61
N PRO A 489 23.23 2.15 23.75
CA PRO A 489 23.13 2.29 22.30
C PRO A 489 21.72 2.08 21.72
N LYS A 490 20.91 1.20 22.34
CA LYS A 490 19.55 0.91 21.85
C LYS A 490 18.61 2.07 22.13
N THR A 491 18.72 2.70 23.30
CA THR A 491 17.98 3.92 23.64
C THR A 491 18.34 5.06 22.68
N LEU A 492 19.63 5.24 22.37
CA LEU A 492 20.10 6.26 21.43
C LEU A 492 19.61 5.98 20.00
N GLN A 493 19.64 4.72 19.55
CA GLN A 493 19.10 4.34 18.25
C GLN A 493 17.59 4.62 18.16
N PHE A 494 16.83 4.30 19.22
CA PHE A 494 15.41 4.58 19.28
C PHE A 494 15.12 6.08 19.24
N HIS A 495 15.87 6.88 20.00
CA HIS A 495 15.78 8.34 19.97
C HIS A 495 16.04 8.91 18.56
N GLN A 496 17.13 8.48 17.93
CA GLN A 496 17.49 8.91 16.58
C GLN A 496 16.41 8.54 15.56
N GLN A 497 15.88 7.32 15.63
CA GLN A 497 14.81 6.87 14.74
C GLN A 497 13.51 7.66 14.99
N LYS A 498 13.18 7.96 16.25
CA LYS A 498 12.04 8.81 16.62
C LYS A 498 12.16 10.20 16.02
N VAL A 499 13.30 10.87 16.20
CA VAL A 499 13.55 12.22 15.65
C VAL A 499 13.54 12.19 14.11
N ALA A 500 14.10 11.17 13.49
CA ALA A 500 14.06 10.99 12.04
C ALA A 500 12.62 10.82 11.52
N ASN A 501 11.80 9.99 12.17
CA ASN A 501 10.39 9.80 11.79
C ASN A 501 9.60 11.11 11.88
N LEU A 502 9.74 11.84 12.99
CA LEU A 502 9.02 13.10 13.23
C LEU A 502 9.40 14.17 12.18
N SER A 503 10.70 14.35 11.94
CA SER A 503 11.20 15.33 10.96
C SER A 503 10.86 14.96 9.51
N MET A 504 10.93 13.67 9.15
CA MET A 504 10.46 13.20 7.84
C MET A 504 8.99 13.53 7.61
N ALA A 505 8.12 13.20 8.59
CA ALA A 505 6.70 13.50 8.52
C ALA A 505 6.46 15.02 8.43
N HIS A 506 7.13 15.80 9.28
CA HIS A 506 7.00 17.25 9.30
C HIS A 506 7.41 17.90 7.96
N SER A 507 8.61 17.60 7.47
CA SER A 507 9.12 18.16 6.21
C SER A 507 8.27 17.76 5.02
N MET A 508 7.85 16.49 4.93
CA MET A 508 7.00 16.02 3.83
C MET A 508 5.64 16.70 3.86
N VAL A 509 4.93 16.68 4.99
CA VAL A 509 3.61 17.30 5.14
C VAL A 509 3.66 18.81 4.89
N SER A 510 4.71 19.48 5.36
CA SER A 510 4.89 20.92 5.16
C SER A 510 5.06 21.29 3.69
N ARG A 511 5.91 20.53 2.98
CA ARG A 511 6.34 20.81 1.60
C ARG A 511 5.31 20.40 0.55
N VAL A 512 4.72 19.22 0.67
CA VAL A 512 3.95 18.62 -0.45
C VAL A 512 2.47 18.98 -0.41
N LEU A 513 1.93 19.20 0.79
CA LEU A 513 0.48 19.37 0.98
C LEU A 513 0.06 20.83 0.99
N HIS A 514 -1.16 21.08 0.51
CA HIS A 514 -1.85 22.36 0.66
C HIS A 514 -2.40 22.55 2.08
N ASP A 515 -2.68 23.79 2.47
CA ASP A 515 -3.15 24.15 3.82
C ASP A 515 -4.55 23.61 4.18
N ASP A 516 -5.36 23.25 3.19
CA ASP A 516 -6.66 22.61 3.36
C ASP A 516 -6.61 21.07 3.28
N ALA A 517 -5.42 20.49 3.11
CA ALA A 517 -5.26 19.04 3.05
C ALA A 517 -5.53 18.40 4.42
N TRP A 518 -6.04 17.17 4.34
CA TRP A 518 -6.36 16.33 5.48
C TRP A 518 -5.49 15.08 5.49
N LEU A 519 -5.14 14.65 6.68
CA LEU A 519 -4.27 13.50 6.91
C LEU A 519 -5.00 12.49 7.79
N TYR A 520 -4.82 11.21 7.48
CA TYR A 520 -5.28 10.12 8.32
C TYR A 520 -4.11 9.14 8.56
N PHE A 521 -3.61 9.11 9.78
CA PHE A 521 -2.47 8.28 10.17
C PHE A 521 -2.97 6.95 10.73
N ARG A 522 -2.85 5.86 9.98
CA ARG A 522 -3.32 4.54 10.42
C ARG A 522 -2.45 3.41 9.89
N ARG A 523 -1.97 2.57 10.81
CA ARG A 523 -1.25 1.34 10.49
C ARG A 523 -2.19 0.14 10.44
N THR A 524 -3.02 0.01 11.47
CA THR A 524 -3.87 -1.16 11.69
C THR A 524 -5.33 -0.79 11.49
N TRP A 525 -6.00 -1.56 10.66
CA TRP A 525 -7.37 -1.31 10.20
C TRP A 525 -8.26 -2.42 10.71
N GLN A 526 -9.30 -2.06 11.45
CA GLN A 526 -10.26 -3.02 11.98
C GLN A 526 -11.41 -3.16 11.01
N THR A 527 -11.68 -4.39 10.59
CA THR A 527 -12.87 -4.78 9.82
C THR A 527 -13.78 -5.60 10.74
N PRO A 528 -15.03 -5.91 10.32
CA PRO A 528 -15.90 -6.76 11.13
C PRO A 528 -15.33 -8.15 11.44
N THR A 529 -14.46 -8.68 10.58
CA THR A 529 -13.95 -10.05 10.66
C THR A 529 -12.51 -10.14 11.14
N SER A 530 -11.67 -9.15 10.85
CA SER A 530 -10.24 -9.20 11.18
C SER A 530 -9.57 -7.83 11.24
N SER A 531 -8.33 -7.82 11.70
CA SER A 531 -7.41 -6.69 11.66
C SER A 531 -6.46 -6.80 10.47
N PHE A 532 -6.26 -5.71 9.74
CA PHE A 532 -5.42 -5.64 8.54
C PHE A 532 -4.37 -4.54 8.64
N VAL A 533 -3.29 -4.67 7.88
CA VAL A 533 -2.31 -3.61 7.64
C VAL A 533 -2.30 -3.30 6.15
N ALA A 534 -2.23 -2.02 5.80
CA ALA A 534 -2.13 -1.57 4.42
C ALA A 534 -0.74 -1.89 3.85
N THR A 535 -0.53 -3.11 3.37
CA THR A 535 0.72 -3.57 2.77
C THR A 535 0.52 -3.89 1.29
N TRP A 536 1.62 -3.94 0.54
CA TRP A 536 1.58 -4.39 -0.85
C TRP A 536 1.03 -5.83 -0.96
N SER A 537 1.26 -6.70 0.03
CA SER A 537 0.83 -8.10 -0.01
C SER A 537 -0.69 -8.23 0.00
N LEU A 538 -1.36 -7.39 0.81
CA LEU A 538 -2.82 -7.27 0.78
C LEU A 538 -3.29 -6.77 -0.60
N GLY A 539 -2.62 -5.78 -1.18
CA GLY A 539 -2.94 -5.26 -2.50
C GLY A 539 -2.80 -6.27 -3.64
N VAL A 540 -1.76 -7.11 -3.58
CA VAL A 540 -1.57 -8.23 -4.51
C VAL A 540 -2.71 -9.24 -4.37
N PHE A 541 -3.04 -9.64 -3.14
CA PHE A 541 -4.13 -10.56 -2.86
C PHE A 541 -5.47 -10.05 -3.42
N LEU A 542 -5.80 -8.78 -3.17
CA LEU A 542 -7.03 -8.14 -3.63
C LEU A 542 -7.08 -7.97 -5.16
N SER A 543 -5.94 -7.72 -5.79
CA SER A 543 -5.84 -7.59 -7.25
C SER A 543 -6.08 -8.93 -7.95
N GLY A 544 -5.76 -10.03 -7.27
CA GLY A 544 -6.07 -11.37 -7.75
C GLY A 544 -7.58 -11.55 -7.95
N LYS A 545 -8.36 -11.31 -6.90
CA LYS A 545 -9.78 -11.69 -6.85
C LYS A 545 -10.70 -10.90 -7.77
N ARG A 546 -10.26 -9.77 -8.35
CA ARG A 546 -11.08 -8.96 -9.28
C ARG A 546 -11.45 -9.67 -10.59
N ARG A 547 -10.94 -10.87 -10.90
CA ARG A 547 -11.13 -11.51 -12.22
C ARG A 547 -12.31 -12.47 -12.36
N ASP A 548 -12.89 -13.00 -11.29
CA ASP A 548 -13.81 -14.15 -11.43
C ASP A 548 -15.31 -13.80 -11.55
N GLY A 549 -15.65 -12.51 -11.55
CA GLY A 549 -17.03 -12.04 -11.56
C GLY A 549 -17.57 -11.58 -12.91
N LYS A 550 -17.49 -12.38 -14.01
CA LYS A 550 -18.24 -12.13 -15.28
C LYS A 550 -18.31 -10.67 -15.77
N GLN A 551 -17.23 -9.89 -15.61
CA GLN A 551 -17.16 -8.50 -16.05
C GLN A 551 -15.83 -8.15 -16.73
N ALA A 552 -15.28 -9.09 -17.49
CA ALA A 552 -14.37 -8.76 -18.57
C ALA A 552 -15.15 -8.24 -19.79
N THR A 553 -15.77 -7.05 -19.68
CA THR A 553 -15.97 -6.24 -20.88
C THR A 553 -14.61 -5.70 -21.29
N THR A 554 -13.89 -6.49 -22.10
CA THR A 554 -12.85 -6.05 -23.05
C THR A 554 -11.85 -5.02 -22.54
N GLY A 555 -11.07 -5.38 -21.52
CA GLY A 555 -9.89 -4.65 -21.04
C GLY A 555 -8.79 -5.61 -20.63
N SER A 556 -8.41 -6.54 -21.51
CA SER A 556 -7.34 -7.51 -21.25
C SER A 556 -6.01 -6.80 -20.95
N PHE A 557 -5.24 -7.30 -19.98
CA PHE A 557 -3.85 -6.90 -19.69
C PHE A 557 -2.91 -7.00 -20.91
N THR A 558 -3.31 -7.70 -21.98
CA THR A 558 -2.63 -7.57 -23.28
C THR A 558 -2.69 -6.16 -23.86
N ARG A 559 -3.65 -5.29 -23.48
CA ARG A 559 -3.67 -3.87 -23.85
C ARG A 559 -2.58 -3.06 -23.15
N VAL A 560 -2.39 -3.21 -21.83
CA VAL A 560 -1.30 -2.54 -21.08
C VAL A 560 0.05 -2.94 -21.65
N ARG A 561 0.24 -4.23 -21.96
CA ARG A 561 1.45 -4.75 -22.61
C ARG A 561 1.60 -4.28 -24.06
N SER A 562 0.53 -4.29 -24.86
CA SER A 562 0.56 -3.83 -26.26
C SER A 562 0.71 -2.31 -26.39
N ARG A 563 0.33 -1.52 -25.37
CA ARG A 563 0.52 -0.05 -25.33
C ARG A 563 1.92 0.32 -24.87
N LEU A 564 2.51 -0.40 -23.92
CA LEU A 564 3.95 -0.30 -23.61
C LEU A 564 4.83 -0.68 -24.82
N ASP A 565 4.41 -1.68 -25.59
CA ASP A 565 5.11 -2.11 -26.82
C ASP A 565 4.77 -1.23 -28.06
N LYS A 566 3.62 -0.53 -28.10
CA LYS A 566 3.24 0.41 -29.19
C LYS A 566 3.72 1.85 -28.96
N ALA A 567 3.79 2.31 -27.72
CA ALA A 567 4.33 3.63 -27.38
C ALA A 567 5.82 3.78 -27.74
N SER A 568 6.49 2.65 -27.96
CA SER A 568 7.87 2.58 -28.45
C SER A 568 7.99 2.52 -29.99
N SER A 569 6.88 2.49 -30.75
CA SER A 569 6.93 2.25 -32.21
C SER A 569 6.09 3.15 -33.12
N SER A 570 5.24 4.06 -32.63
CA SER A 570 4.52 4.98 -33.54
C SER A 570 4.31 6.37 -32.97
N GLY A 571 5.06 7.34 -33.50
CA GLY A 571 4.65 8.74 -33.46
C GLY A 571 3.61 8.97 -34.55
N ASP A 572 2.33 8.91 -34.20
CA ASP A 572 1.24 9.39 -35.05
C ASP A 572 0.11 9.97 -34.20
N THR A 573 -0.32 11.17 -34.59
CA THR A 573 -1.36 12.00 -34.00
C THR A 573 -2.75 11.37 -34.10
N TRP A 574 -3.48 11.30 -32.98
CA TRP A 574 -4.88 10.87 -32.93
C TRP A 574 -5.81 12.09 -32.95
N ASP A 575 -6.67 12.16 -33.98
CA ASP A 575 -7.74 13.15 -34.11
C ASP A 575 -8.94 12.82 -33.22
N ALA A 576 -9.48 13.87 -32.60
CA ALA A 576 -10.60 13.85 -31.67
C ALA A 576 -11.94 14.01 -32.40
N GLU A 577 -12.62 12.91 -32.75
CA GLU A 577 -14.04 12.92 -33.13
C GLU A 577 -14.79 11.68 -32.60
N GLN A 578 -14.99 11.58 -31.28
CA GLN A 578 -15.87 10.52 -30.74
C GLN A 578 -16.58 10.80 -29.41
N HIS A 579 -16.94 12.06 -29.11
CA HIS A 579 -17.80 12.38 -27.97
C HIS A 579 -19.21 12.82 -28.42
N LYS A 580 -20.17 11.89 -28.41
CA LYS A 580 -21.61 12.21 -28.38
C LYS A 580 -22.23 11.65 -27.10
N SER A 581 -22.56 12.56 -26.18
CA SER A 581 -23.20 12.40 -24.86
C SER A 581 -24.58 11.69 -24.83
N GLY A 582 -25.03 11.09 -25.93
CA GLY A 582 -26.39 10.54 -26.07
C GLY A 582 -26.53 9.03 -25.84
N HIS A 583 -25.45 8.29 -25.57
CA HIS A 583 -25.51 6.83 -25.45
C HIS A 583 -25.92 6.36 -24.03
N TRP A 584 -25.43 7.03 -22.99
CA TRP A 584 -25.72 6.65 -21.61
C TRP A 584 -27.16 6.99 -21.19
N THR A 585 -27.69 8.15 -21.60
CA THR A 585 -29.07 8.58 -21.37
C THR A 585 -30.07 7.60 -21.98
N ARG A 586 -29.76 7.03 -23.16
CA ARG A 586 -30.57 5.97 -23.78
C ARG A 586 -30.53 4.67 -22.99
N ARG A 587 -29.36 4.26 -22.48
CA ARG A 587 -29.24 3.07 -21.63
C ARG A 587 -29.97 3.25 -20.29
N LEU A 588 -29.88 4.43 -19.69
CA LEU A 588 -30.60 4.76 -18.46
C LEU A 588 -32.12 4.78 -18.70
N ALA A 589 -32.58 5.43 -19.77
CA ALA A 589 -34.00 5.42 -20.16
C ALA A 589 -34.52 4.00 -20.44
N ALA A 590 -33.70 3.14 -21.05
CA ALA A 590 -34.03 1.73 -21.25
C ALA A 590 -34.13 0.97 -19.92
N ALA A 591 -33.16 1.12 -19.01
CA ALA A 591 -33.18 0.49 -17.69
C ALA A 591 -34.40 0.92 -16.86
N VAL A 592 -34.71 2.22 -16.83
CA VAL A 592 -35.90 2.77 -16.15
C VAL A 592 -37.20 2.25 -16.80
N ARG A 593 -37.26 2.12 -18.13
CA ARG A 593 -38.42 1.59 -18.85
C ARG A 593 -38.63 0.09 -18.58
N PHE A 594 -37.56 -0.72 -18.54
CA PHE A 594 -37.64 -2.14 -18.17
C PHE A 594 -38.17 -2.34 -16.75
N GLN A 595 -37.82 -1.46 -15.81
CA GLN A 595 -38.32 -1.53 -14.43
C GLN A 595 -39.81 -1.18 -14.32
N ARG A 596 -40.29 -0.12 -15.00
CA ARG A 596 -41.74 0.20 -15.03
C ARG A 596 -42.57 -0.96 -15.59
N LEU A 597 -42.01 -1.73 -16.51
CA LEU A 597 -42.64 -2.94 -17.05
C LEU A 597 -42.58 -4.12 -16.07
N GLY A 598 -41.51 -4.23 -15.27
CA GLY A 598 -41.39 -5.21 -14.19
C GLY A 598 -42.35 -4.97 -13.02
N GLN A 599 -42.45 -3.73 -12.52
CA GLN A 599 -43.39 -3.36 -11.45
C GLN A 599 -44.85 -3.57 -11.86
N ARG A 600 -45.22 -3.19 -13.10
CA ARG A 600 -46.56 -3.48 -13.63
C ARG A 600 -46.90 -4.97 -13.70
N LYS A 601 -45.92 -5.86 -13.86
CA LYS A 601 -46.16 -7.31 -13.83
C LYS A 601 -46.36 -7.83 -12.40
N GLY A 602 -45.71 -7.23 -11.40
CA GLY A 602 -45.92 -7.58 -9.99
C GLY A 602 -47.30 -7.12 -9.48
N ASP A 603 -47.74 -5.94 -9.88
CA ASP A 603 -49.05 -5.41 -9.48
C ASP A 603 -50.22 -6.19 -10.11
N ILE A 604 -50.03 -6.75 -11.32
CA ILE A 604 -51.04 -7.62 -11.97
C ILE A 604 -51.13 -8.99 -11.28
N GLN A 605 -50.06 -9.49 -10.65
CA GLN A 605 -50.07 -10.76 -9.93
C GLN A 605 -50.67 -10.68 -8.52
N HIS A 606 -50.98 -9.48 -8.01
CA HIS A 606 -51.66 -9.28 -6.73
C HIS A 606 -53.14 -8.87 -6.88
N MET A 607 -53.69 -8.92 -8.10
CA MET A 607 -55.11 -8.66 -8.37
C MET A 607 -55.92 -9.90 -8.82
N ASP A 608 -55.36 -11.11 -8.69
CA ASP A 608 -56.08 -12.38 -8.88
C ASP A 608 -56.21 -13.17 -7.56
#